data_AF-A0A833W423-F1
#
_entry.id   AF-A0A833W423-F1
#
_cell.length_a   1.000
_cell.length_b   1.000
_cell.length_c   1.000
_cell.angle_alpha   90.00
_cell.angle_beta   90.00
_cell.angle_gamma   90.00
#
_symmetry.space_group_name_H-M   'P 1'
#
loop_
_entity.id
_entity.type
_entity.pdbx_description
1 polymer ?
#
loop_
_entity_poly.entity_id
_entity_poly.type
_entity_poly.pdbx_seq_one_letter_code
_entity_poly.pdbx_strand_id
1 'polypeptide(L)'
;MEQNVLRPRAASQSPLLPLVAATETHATSIGRRSWHLWLLRLLLLSGALYVALLVCWNASRLGLLDVDRGNNTKPKNSTPDSLMTAPNVPPTSSPEAPVEQLSAREMSIRVAMVIARAQEEEMQAKMTPSDKNEKKKVDARLRCRGWKATGDCDPDDTRLPNLDLPCGKPVPVDQSGYCELEDKDTGEVLQVAKRTCNSVRQDAKFRCLDAAEFVKFPTRANEVAKKASIPGFSLPHVVPLVEGVNNNMSGGQDGIVIVVYPRLLASAYATVRALREVLGCRLPIELWYRPDEMKSIRKSLTPLENLAAIVGGITFHKINGVRAFSYGAKVFAIYHSFLERILFLDADNVPIRDPSFLFESPEFIETGAVFWPDFWHPGNTIFNIHRQSLVWQFLGIPFADMFEQESGQLLIDRRRHTVPMEVLSFYAFHRPNLFDNFKQAHGDKVSFASRGCIKMPRST
;
A
#
# COMPACT_ATOMS: atom_id res chain seq x y z
N MET A 1 25.94 19.46 39.27
CA MET A 1 24.56 19.88 38.96
C MET A 1 23.92 18.79 38.14
N GLU A 2 22.77 18.33 38.59
CA GLU A 2 22.15 17.04 38.27
C GLU A 2 21.65 16.93 36.82
N GLN A 3 21.92 15.78 36.18
CA GLN A 3 21.15 15.26 35.04
C GLN A 3 20.75 13.82 35.39
N ASN A 4 19.73 13.70 36.24
CA ASN A 4 19.04 12.45 36.55
C ASN A 4 17.60 12.55 36.04
N VAL A 5 17.40 12.47 34.72
CA VAL A 5 16.10 12.10 34.11
C VAL A 5 16.44 11.26 32.89
N LEU A 6 15.74 10.14 32.72
CA LEU A 6 15.97 9.01 31.79
C LEU A 6 16.52 7.75 32.49
N ARG A 7 15.75 7.24 33.46
CA ARG A 7 15.76 5.81 33.77
C ARG A 7 14.62 5.12 33.01
N PRO A 8 14.88 3.99 32.31
CA PRO A 8 13.84 3.15 31.74
C PRO A 8 13.03 2.45 32.85
N ARG A 9 11.71 2.32 32.66
CA ARG A 9 10.85 1.45 33.48
C ARG A 9 10.68 0.11 32.79
N ALA A 10 10.86 -0.97 33.56
CA ALA A 10 10.71 -2.34 33.12
C ALA A 10 9.25 -2.73 32.81
N ALA A 11 9.13 -3.80 32.02
CA ALA A 11 7.91 -4.36 31.45
C ALA A 11 6.79 -4.67 32.47
N SER A 12 5.55 -4.43 32.07
CA SER A 12 4.38 -5.12 32.63
C SER A 12 4.05 -6.29 31.73
N GLN A 13 4.20 -7.51 32.26
CA GLN A 13 3.59 -8.71 31.68
C GLN A 13 2.11 -8.80 32.09
N SER A 14 1.34 -9.50 31.24
CA SER A 14 0.12 -10.28 31.58
C SER A 14 -1.26 -9.60 31.36
N PRO A 15 -2.40 -10.34 31.34
CA PRO A 15 -3.15 -10.71 30.12
C PRO A 15 -4.70 -10.44 30.21
N LEU A 16 -5.44 -10.74 29.12
CA LEU A 16 -6.88 -11.12 29.03
C LEU A 16 -7.99 -10.30 29.78
N LEU A 17 -8.77 -9.51 29.00
CA LEU A 17 -10.23 -9.22 29.12
C LEU A 17 -10.80 -8.52 30.41
N PRO A 18 -12.05 -7.97 30.41
CA PRO A 18 -12.31 -6.53 30.63
C PRO A 18 -13.13 -6.19 31.90
N LEU A 19 -13.26 -4.89 32.27
CA LEU A 19 -14.53 -4.11 32.39
C LEU A 19 -14.34 -2.76 33.15
N VAL A 20 -15.23 -1.80 32.80
CA VAL A 20 -15.74 -0.63 33.56
C VAL A 20 -15.18 0.77 33.26
N ALA A 21 -16.15 1.63 32.94
CA ALA A 21 -16.12 3.00 32.48
C ALA A 21 -15.63 4.03 33.52
N ALA A 22 -15.10 5.15 33.02
CA ALA A 22 -14.98 6.39 33.77
C ALA A 22 -15.61 7.54 32.96
N THR A 23 -16.45 8.29 33.66
CA THR A 23 -17.33 9.38 33.24
C THR A 23 -16.58 10.67 32.85
N GLU A 24 -17.04 11.33 31.79
CA GLU A 24 -16.62 12.68 31.40
C GLU A 24 -17.32 13.77 32.24
N THR A 25 -16.56 14.79 32.63
CA THR A 25 -17.09 16.06 33.15
C THR A 25 -16.90 17.17 32.13
N HIS A 26 -18.00 17.77 31.69
CA HIS A 26 -18.04 18.96 30.84
C HIS A 26 -17.59 20.22 31.59
N ALA A 27 -16.67 20.99 31.00
CA ALA A 27 -16.45 22.40 31.36
C ALA A 27 -16.69 23.28 30.13
N THR A 28 -17.62 24.22 30.28
CA THR A 28 -18.08 25.20 29.29
C THR A 28 -17.03 26.28 29.01
N SER A 29 -16.72 26.53 27.73
CA SER A 29 -15.93 27.67 27.25
C SER A 29 -16.70 28.39 26.13
N ILE A 30 -17.62 29.28 26.51
CA ILE A 30 -18.26 30.22 25.60
C ILE A 30 -17.59 31.58 25.82
N GLY A 31 -16.78 32.03 24.87
CA GLY A 31 -16.13 33.35 24.94
C GLY A 31 -15.02 33.65 23.93
N ARG A 32 -14.47 32.65 23.21
CA ARG A 32 -13.31 32.84 22.31
C ARG A 32 -13.59 32.75 20.80
N ARG A 33 -14.82 32.38 20.37
CA ARG A 33 -15.13 32.10 18.94
C ARG A 33 -15.39 33.34 18.07
N SER A 34 -15.86 34.45 18.63
CA SER A 34 -16.29 35.62 17.83
C SER A 34 -15.12 36.37 17.16
N TRP A 35 -13.97 36.47 17.84
CA TRP A 35 -12.81 37.23 17.37
C TRP A 35 -12.08 36.58 16.18
N HIS A 36 -11.99 35.24 16.15
CA HIS A 36 -11.33 34.52 15.07
C HIS A 36 -12.10 34.57 13.74
N LEU A 37 -13.44 34.60 13.80
CA LEU A 37 -14.30 34.71 12.62
C LEU A 37 -14.20 36.08 11.95
N TRP A 38 -13.95 37.16 12.71
CA TRP A 38 -13.80 38.50 12.17
C TRP A 38 -12.44 38.68 11.44
N LEU A 39 -11.36 38.14 12.01
CA LEU A 39 -10.03 38.10 11.38
C LEU A 39 -10.00 37.30 10.07
N LEU A 40 -10.69 36.15 10.03
CA LEU A 40 -10.81 35.33 8.81
C LEU A 40 -11.57 36.07 7.70
N ARG A 41 -12.62 36.83 8.02
CA ARG A 41 -13.36 37.64 7.04
C ARG A 41 -12.52 38.78 6.47
N LEU A 42 -11.71 39.45 7.30
CA LEU A 42 -10.78 40.49 6.83
C LEU A 42 -9.69 39.93 5.92
N LEU A 43 -9.11 38.77 6.26
CA LEU A 43 -8.12 38.10 5.41
C LEU A 43 -8.71 37.71 4.05
N LEU A 44 -9.91 37.14 4.03
CA LEU A 44 -10.60 36.80 2.78
C LEU A 44 -10.92 38.01 1.91
N LEU A 45 -11.36 39.13 2.50
CA LEU A 45 -11.60 40.38 1.76
C LEU A 45 -10.31 40.97 1.19
N SER A 46 -9.21 40.93 1.95
CA SER A 46 -7.91 41.40 1.48
C SER A 46 -7.37 40.54 0.33
N GLY A 47 -7.55 39.21 0.40
CA GLY A 47 -7.18 38.28 -0.67
C GLY A 47 -8.00 38.49 -1.95
N ALA A 48 -9.31 38.70 -1.83
CA ALA A 48 -10.18 38.98 -2.97
C ALA A 48 -9.81 40.30 -3.66
N LEU A 49 -9.51 41.35 -2.87
CA LEU A 49 -9.05 42.64 -3.40
C LEU A 49 -7.71 42.52 -4.12
N TYR A 50 -6.76 41.76 -3.55
CA TYR A 50 -5.46 41.51 -4.18
C TYR A 50 -5.59 40.81 -5.53
N VAL A 51 -6.42 39.76 -5.62
CA VAL A 51 -6.67 39.05 -6.89
C VAL A 51 -7.34 39.97 -7.91
N ALA A 52 -8.32 40.77 -7.51
CA ALA A 52 -8.97 41.73 -8.41
C ALA A 52 -7.99 42.77 -8.96
N LEU A 53 -7.10 43.31 -8.12
CA LEU A 53 -6.05 44.24 -8.55
C LEU A 53 -5.05 43.57 -9.50
N LEU A 54 -4.70 42.30 -9.28
CA LEU A 54 -3.81 41.54 -10.15
C LEU A 54 -4.43 41.27 -11.53
N VAL A 55 -5.74 41.01 -11.58
CA VAL A 55 -6.50 40.86 -12.82
C VAL A 55 -6.60 42.20 -13.56
N CYS A 56 -6.90 43.29 -12.87
CA CYS A 56 -6.92 44.63 -13.47
C CYS A 56 -5.53 45.04 -14.00
N TRP A 57 -4.46 44.73 -13.27
CA TRP A 57 -3.08 44.97 -13.71
C TRP A 57 -2.74 44.15 -14.97
N ASN A 58 -3.13 42.88 -15.02
CA ASN A 58 -2.89 42.06 -16.21
C ASN A 58 -3.73 42.53 -17.42
N ALA A 59 -5.00 42.89 -17.21
CA ALA A 59 -5.87 43.38 -18.26
C ALA A 59 -5.38 44.72 -18.86
N SER A 60 -4.84 45.61 -18.01
CA SER A 60 -4.23 46.87 -18.45
C SER A 60 -2.90 46.68 -19.19
N ARG A 61 -2.12 45.64 -18.86
CA ARG A 61 -0.94 45.25 -19.66
C ARG A 61 -1.26 44.58 -20.99
N LEU A 62 -2.43 43.96 -21.11
CA LEU A 62 -2.89 43.26 -22.32
C LEU A 62 -3.67 44.17 -23.30
N GLY A 63 -3.78 45.48 -23.02
CA GLY A 63 -4.41 46.44 -23.93
C GLY A 63 -5.91 46.21 -24.16
N LEU A 64 -6.59 45.49 -23.27
CA LEU A 64 -8.00 45.09 -23.40
C LEU A 64 -9.00 46.14 -22.88
N LEU A 65 -8.50 47.31 -22.45
CA LEU A 65 -9.31 48.47 -22.09
C LEU A 65 -8.74 49.71 -22.78
N ASP A 66 -8.97 49.84 -24.07
CA ASP A 66 -8.99 51.15 -24.71
C ASP A 66 -10.24 51.27 -25.59
N VAL A 67 -11.11 52.21 -25.22
CA VAL A 67 -12.34 52.57 -25.93
C VAL A 67 -12.07 53.87 -26.67
N ASP A 68 -11.86 53.72 -27.97
CA ASP A 68 -12.23 54.59 -29.09
C ASP A 68 -11.94 56.11 -29.04
N ARG A 69 -11.10 56.59 -29.97
CA ARG A 69 -11.12 58.00 -30.43
C ARG A 69 -10.58 58.19 -31.87
N GLY A 70 -11.48 58.09 -32.84
CA GLY A 70 -11.73 59.08 -33.91
C GLY A 70 -10.61 59.60 -34.84
N ASN A 71 -10.84 59.34 -36.14
CA ASN A 71 -10.70 60.20 -37.33
C ASN A 71 -9.37 60.33 -38.14
N ASN A 72 -9.52 59.94 -39.42
CA ASN A 72 -9.05 60.57 -40.68
C ASN A 72 -7.54 60.67 -40.99
N THR A 73 -7.06 59.90 -41.97
CA THR A 73 -6.84 60.31 -43.38
C THR A 73 -6.10 59.23 -44.21
N LYS A 74 -6.54 59.05 -45.47
CA LYS A 74 -5.92 58.33 -46.61
C LYS A 74 -5.01 59.33 -47.41
N PRO A 75 -4.32 59.02 -48.55
CA PRO A 75 -4.32 57.81 -49.40
C PRO A 75 -2.97 57.41 -50.10
N LYS A 76 -3.06 56.40 -51.00
CA LYS A 76 -2.26 56.07 -52.22
C LYS A 76 -1.14 55.03 -52.05
N ASN A 77 -0.84 54.12 -52.98
CA ASN A 77 -1.39 53.64 -54.26
C ASN A 77 -0.55 52.42 -54.67
N SER A 78 -1.15 51.33 -55.19
CA SER A 78 -0.74 50.60 -56.42
C SER A 78 -1.33 49.17 -56.47
N THR A 79 -2.09 48.93 -57.53
CA THR A 79 -2.72 47.70 -58.06
C THR A 79 -1.70 46.79 -58.82
N PRO A 80 -2.12 45.73 -59.55
CA PRO A 80 -2.74 44.48 -59.11
C PRO A 80 -2.03 43.24 -59.75
N ASP A 81 -2.43 42.00 -59.42
CA ASP A 81 -2.71 40.99 -60.46
C ASP A 81 -3.35 39.71 -59.89
N SER A 82 -4.36 39.23 -60.64
CA SER A 82 -5.20 38.05 -60.41
C SER A 82 -4.47 36.74 -60.68
N LEU A 83 -4.92 35.61 -60.11
CA LEU A 83 -5.74 34.58 -60.81
C LEU A 83 -5.85 33.27 -59.98
N MET A 84 -7.01 32.61 -60.15
CA MET A 84 -7.28 31.16 -60.08
C MET A 84 -7.84 30.54 -58.76
N THR A 85 -9.18 30.66 -58.66
CA THR A 85 -10.19 29.59 -58.49
C THR A 85 -9.88 28.27 -57.76
N ALA A 86 -10.74 27.97 -56.77
CA ALA A 86 -11.02 26.65 -56.21
C ALA A 86 -11.87 25.76 -57.15
N PRO A 87 -11.99 24.45 -56.85
CA PRO A 87 -13.33 23.94 -56.53
C PRO A 87 -13.40 22.93 -55.37
N ASN A 88 -14.61 22.89 -54.80
CA ASN A 88 -15.10 22.11 -53.65
C ASN A 88 -15.04 20.58 -53.79
N VAL A 89 -14.84 19.88 -52.66
CA VAL A 89 -15.20 18.47 -52.43
C VAL A 89 -15.87 18.35 -51.03
N PRO A 90 -16.98 17.59 -50.88
CA PRO A 90 -17.89 17.63 -49.72
C PRO A 90 -17.42 16.82 -48.47
N PRO A 91 -18.05 17.02 -47.30
CA PRO A 91 -17.55 16.52 -46.02
C PRO A 91 -18.03 15.10 -45.73
N THR A 92 -17.16 14.25 -45.19
CA THR A 92 -17.56 12.97 -44.57
C THR A 92 -16.75 12.65 -43.33
N SER A 93 -17.48 12.13 -42.34
CA SER A 93 -17.08 11.46 -41.10
C SER A 93 -16.77 12.31 -39.87
N SER A 94 -17.55 11.97 -38.84
CA SER A 94 -17.64 12.37 -37.44
C SER A 94 -16.33 12.26 -36.65
N PRO A 95 -16.16 13.05 -35.57
CA PRO A 95 -15.00 12.95 -34.70
C PRO A 95 -15.06 11.69 -33.83
N GLU A 96 -14.04 10.83 -33.95
CA GLU A 96 -13.78 9.72 -33.03
C GLU A 96 -13.56 10.24 -31.60
N ALA A 97 -14.17 9.56 -30.63
CA ALA A 97 -13.92 9.78 -29.21
C ALA A 97 -12.46 9.46 -28.85
N PRO A 98 -11.85 10.16 -27.88
CA PRO A 98 -10.44 9.96 -27.55
C PRO A 98 -10.22 8.57 -26.94
N VAL A 99 -9.37 7.77 -27.58
CA VAL A 99 -8.85 6.52 -27.02
C VAL A 99 -8.00 6.88 -25.80
N GLU A 100 -8.47 6.51 -24.62
CA GLU A 100 -7.77 6.67 -23.35
C GLU A 100 -6.45 5.87 -23.38
N GLN A 101 -5.32 6.56 -23.60
CA GLN A 101 -4.00 5.93 -23.62
C GLN A 101 -3.61 5.47 -22.21
N LEU A 102 -3.78 4.18 -21.95
CA LEU A 102 -3.32 3.52 -20.73
C LEU A 102 -1.81 3.72 -20.57
N SER A 103 -1.38 4.07 -19.36
CA SER A 103 0.03 4.22 -19.04
C SER A 103 0.79 2.89 -19.20
N ALA A 104 2.10 2.95 -19.48
CA ALA A 104 2.95 1.77 -19.56
C ALA A 104 2.89 0.89 -18.29
N ARG A 105 2.60 1.50 -17.13
CA ARG A 105 2.37 0.80 -15.84
C ARG A 105 1.07 -0.02 -15.88
N GLU A 106 -0.02 0.57 -16.33
CA GLU A 106 -1.32 -0.12 -16.43
C GLU A 106 -1.31 -1.23 -17.47
N MET A 107 -0.63 -1.00 -18.60
CA MET A 107 -0.47 -2.02 -19.63
C MET A 107 0.35 -3.21 -19.12
N SER A 108 1.43 -2.94 -18.37
CA SER A 108 2.24 -3.97 -17.71
C SER A 108 1.43 -4.76 -16.69
N ILE A 109 0.62 -4.09 -15.85
CA ILE A 109 -0.28 -4.74 -14.88
C ILE A 109 -1.34 -5.62 -15.59
N ARG A 110 -1.88 -5.19 -16.74
CA ARG A 110 -2.85 -6.00 -17.49
C ARG A 110 -2.20 -7.25 -18.09
N VAL A 111 -1.04 -7.11 -18.73
CA VAL A 111 -0.28 -8.23 -19.30
C VAL A 111 0.12 -9.23 -18.20
N ALA A 112 0.59 -8.72 -17.07
CA ALA A 112 0.88 -9.48 -15.86
C ALA A 112 -0.30 -10.35 -15.40
N MET A 113 -1.49 -9.75 -15.28
CA MET A 113 -2.68 -10.47 -14.83
C MET A 113 -3.07 -11.60 -15.79
N VAL A 114 -2.89 -11.41 -17.09
CA VAL A 114 -3.16 -12.45 -18.11
C VAL A 114 -2.18 -13.61 -17.96
N ILE A 115 -0.87 -13.31 -17.86
CA ILE A 115 0.16 -14.35 -17.69
C ILE A 115 -0.05 -15.09 -16.35
N ALA A 116 -0.38 -14.36 -15.28
CA ALA A 116 -0.68 -14.95 -13.97
C ALA A 116 -1.87 -15.91 -14.02
N ARG A 117 -2.93 -15.60 -14.77
CA ARG A 117 -4.09 -16.49 -14.96
C ARG A 117 -3.71 -17.77 -15.72
N ALA A 118 -2.97 -17.64 -16.82
CA ALA A 118 -2.54 -18.79 -17.62
C ALA A 118 -1.64 -19.75 -16.81
N GLN A 119 -0.73 -19.23 -16.00
CA GLN A 119 0.10 -20.06 -15.13
C GLN A 119 -0.65 -20.61 -13.92
N GLU A 120 -1.71 -19.95 -13.46
CA GLU A 120 -2.60 -20.48 -12.43
C GLU A 120 -3.35 -21.71 -12.92
N GLU A 121 -3.83 -21.69 -14.16
CA GLU A 121 -4.39 -22.88 -14.82
C GLU A 121 -3.36 -24.01 -14.91
N GLU A 122 -2.10 -23.69 -15.22
CA GLU A 122 -1.00 -24.67 -15.27
C GLU A 122 -0.63 -25.22 -13.87
N MET A 123 -0.61 -24.37 -12.84
CA MET A 123 -0.30 -24.77 -11.46
C MET A 123 -1.45 -25.60 -10.85
N GLN A 124 -2.70 -25.24 -11.16
CA GLN A 124 -3.87 -26.05 -10.81
C GLN A 124 -3.86 -27.39 -11.54
N ALA A 125 -3.39 -27.44 -12.80
CA ALA A 125 -3.19 -28.70 -13.50
C ALA A 125 -2.17 -29.60 -12.78
N LYS A 126 -1.08 -29.03 -12.26
CA LYS A 126 0.03 -29.73 -11.56
C LYS A 126 -0.25 -30.14 -10.10
N MET A 127 -1.33 -29.67 -9.46
CA MET A 127 -1.69 -30.09 -8.09
C MET A 127 -2.07 -31.59 -8.04
N THR A 128 -1.65 -32.28 -6.96
CA THR A 128 -1.93 -33.71 -6.76
C THR A 128 -3.44 -33.97 -6.54
N PRO A 129 -3.96 -35.17 -6.85
CA PRO A 129 -5.37 -35.51 -6.64
C PRO A 129 -5.81 -35.45 -5.16
N SER A 130 -4.89 -35.72 -4.21
CA SER A 130 -5.14 -35.64 -2.76
C SER A 130 -5.34 -34.19 -2.31
N ASP A 131 -4.41 -33.29 -2.70
CA ASP A 131 -4.50 -31.86 -2.39
C ASP A 131 -5.73 -31.21 -3.06
N LYS A 132 -6.09 -31.68 -4.26
CA LYS A 132 -7.31 -31.26 -4.96
C LYS A 132 -8.56 -31.67 -4.18
N ASN A 133 -8.62 -32.89 -3.64
CA ASN A 133 -9.78 -33.38 -2.88
C ASN A 133 -9.92 -32.72 -1.51
N GLU A 134 -8.82 -32.45 -0.81
CA GLU A 134 -8.82 -31.79 0.50
C GLU A 134 -9.20 -30.31 0.38
N LYS A 135 -8.61 -29.59 -0.59
CA LYS A 135 -8.97 -28.21 -0.92
C LYS A 135 -10.43 -28.09 -1.37
N LYS A 136 -10.92 -29.04 -2.17
CA LYS A 136 -12.32 -29.09 -2.64
C LYS A 136 -13.31 -29.44 -1.51
N LYS A 137 -12.90 -30.22 -0.50
CA LYS A 137 -13.69 -30.47 0.73
C LYS A 137 -13.83 -29.20 1.57
N VAL A 138 -12.74 -28.48 1.83
CA VAL A 138 -12.78 -27.21 2.59
C VAL A 138 -13.57 -26.13 1.84
N ASP A 139 -13.47 -26.08 0.51
CA ASP A 139 -14.16 -25.05 -0.28
C ASP A 139 -15.67 -25.28 -0.42
N ALA A 140 -16.15 -26.53 -0.36
CA ALA A 140 -17.56 -26.90 -0.54
C ALA A 140 -18.39 -26.98 0.77
N ARG A 141 -17.72 -26.86 1.94
CA ARG A 141 -18.30 -27.04 3.28
C ARG A 141 -19.21 -25.90 3.73
N LEU A 142 -18.91 -24.65 3.35
CA LEU A 142 -19.67 -23.47 3.78
C LEU A 142 -20.77 -23.10 2.77
N ARG A 143 -22.02 -23.05 3.22
CA ARG A 143 -23.19 -22.61 2.46
C ARG A 143 -23.58 -21.19 2.88
N CYS A 144 -23.60 -20.25 1.95
CA CYS A 144 -24.13 -18.91 2.25
C CYS A 144 -25.65 -18.93 2.45
N ARG A 145 -26.12 -18.32 3.54
CA ARG A 145 -27.56 -18.14 3.85
C ARG A 145 -28.07 -16.73 3.52
N GLY A 146 -27.18 -15.75 3.42
CA GLY A 146 -27.49 -14.39 2.97
C GLY A 146 -26.95 -13.32 3.89
N TRP A 147 -27.24 -12.08 3.53
CA TRP A 147 -26.95 -10.89 4.32
C TRP A 147 -28.04 -10.64 5.36
N LYS A 148 -27.60 -10.27 6.55
CA LYS A 148 -28.42 -9.94 7.71
C LYS A 148 -28.15 -8.49 8.10
N ALA A 149 -29.05 -7.58 7.71
CA ALA A 149 -28.91 -6.14 7.96
C ALA A 149 -29.28 -5.74 9.41
N THR A 150 -28.50 -4.87 10.03
CA THR A 150 -28.72 -4.38 11.40
C THR A 150 -28.79 -2.86 11.47
N GLY A 151 -29.34 -2.32 12.55
CA GLY A 151 -29.47 -0.87 12.81
C GLY A 151 -28.17 -0.19 13.25
N ASP A 152 -28.25 1.14 13.36
CA ASP A 152 -27.29 2.03 14.05
C ASP A 152 -25.80 1.86 13.69
N CYS A 153 -25.53 1.44 12.45
CA CYS A 153 -24.18 1.19 11.96
C CYS A 153 -23.40 0.14 12.79
N ASP A 154 -24.09 -0.72 13.54
CA ASP A 154 -23.49 -1.74 14.39
C ASP A 154 -23.97 -3.15 13.95
N PRO A 155 -23.06 -4.07 13.58
CA PRO A 155 -23.41 -5.42 13.17
C PRO A 155 -24.07 -6.28 14.27
N ASP A 156 -23.96 -5.87 15.53
CA ASP A 156 -24.55 -6.58 16.67
C ASP A 156 -25.85 -5.92 17.18
N ASP A 157 -26.32 -4.86 16.50
CA ASP A 157 -27.61 -4.20 16.80
C ASP A 157 -28.83 -5.01 16.32
N THR A 158 -30.00 -4.46 16.61
CA THR A 158 -31.33 -4.84 16.19
C THR A 158 -31.38 -5.17 14.71
N ARG A 159 -31.95 -6.34 14.41
CA ARG A 159 -32.16 -6.86 13.06
C ARG A 159 -33.15 -5.98 12.29
N LEU A 160 -32.84 -5.74 11.02
CA LEU A 160 -33.70 -5.07 10.03
C LEU A 160 -34.02 -6.04 8.88
N PRO A 161 -34.98 -6.99 9.06
CA PRO A 161 -35.23 -8.07 8.10
C PRO A 161 -35.68 -7.58 6.72
N ASN A 162 -36.28 -6.39 6.64
CA ASN A 162 -36.68 -5.73 5.40
C ASN A 162 -35.49 -5.33 4.51
N LEU A 163 -34.27 -5.27 5.07
CA LEU A 163 -33.03 -4.94 4.36
C LEU A 163 -32.13 -6.17 4.15
N ASP A 164 -32.58 -7.38 4.50
CA ASP A 164 -31.84 -8.61 4.21
C ASP A 164 -31.69 -8.81 2.70
N LEU A 165 -30.52 -9.33 2.29
CA LEU A 165 -30.20 -9.56 0.89
C LEU A 165 -29.79 -11.02 0.65
N PRO A 166 -30.16 -11.60 -0.52
CA PRO A 166 -29.65 -12.91 -0.89
C PRO A 166 -28.15 -12.83 -1.18
N CYS A 167 -27.45 -13.97 -1.08
CA CYS A 167 -25.99 -14.05 -1.17
C CYS A 167 -25.38 -13.31 -2.38
N GLY A 168 -26.03 -13.41 -3.54
CA GLY A 168 -25.58 -12.86 -4.83
C GLY A 168 -25.73 -11.36 -4.98
N LYS A 169 -26.55 -10.71 -4.15
CA LYS A 169 -26.75 -9.26 -4.28
C LYS A 169 -25.63 -8.50 -3.58
N PRO A 170 -25.05 -7.48 -4.25
CA PRO A 170 -24.13 -6.56 -3.60
C PRO A 170 -24.82 -5.87 -2.43
N VAL A 171 -24.15 -5.87 -1.28
CA VAL A 171 -24.62 -5.16 -0.10
C VAL A 171 -24.23 -3.69 -0.22
N PRO A 172 -25.15 -2.73 -0.02
CA PRO A 172 -24.84 -1.30 0.01
C PRO A 172 -23.69 -0.97 0.98
N VAL A 173 -22.92 0.07 0.66
CA VAL A 173 -21.72 0.44 1.42
C VAL A 173 -22.07 0.98 2.81
N ASP A 174 -23.21 1.67 2.91
CA ASP A 174 -23.76 2.35 4.08
C ASP A 174 -24.62 1.44 4.99
N GLN A 175 -24.70 0.14 4.70
CA GLN A 175 -25.43 -0.80 5.55
C GLN A 175 -24.52 -1.53 6.53
N SER A 176 -24.97 -1.59 7.78
CA SER A 176 -24.45 -2.49 8.83
C SER A 176 -25.12 -3.85 8.82
N GLY A 177 -24.40 -4.85 9.30
CA GLY A 177 -24.89 -6.22 9.38
C GLY A 177 -23.79 -7.26 9.22
N TYR A 178 -24.19 -8.49 8.92
CA TYR A 178 -23.27 -9.61 8.76
C TYR A 178 -23.77 -10.61 7.72
N CYS A 179 -22.87 -11.45 7.22
CA CYS A 179 -23.24 -12.59 6.39
C CYS A 179 -23.39 -13.84 7.26
N GLU A 180 -24.45 -14.62 7.04
CA GLU A 180 -24.61 -15.94 7.62
C GLU A 180 -24.05 -17.00 6.68
N LEU A 181 -23.12 -17.80 7.19
CA LEU A 181 -22.63 -19.01 6.54
C LEU A 181 -23.00 -20.21 7.39
N GLU A 182 -23.45 -21.28 6.76
CA GLU A 182 -23.76 -22.54 7.40
C GLU A 182 -22.70 -23.58 7.05
N ASP A 183 -22.15 -24.22 8.06
CA ASP A 183 -21.31 -25.39 7.89
C ASP A 183 -22.19 -26.61 7.61
N LYS A 184 -22.05 -27.18 6.41
CA LYS A 184 -22.86 -28.34 5.99
C LYS A 184 -22.59 -29.61 6.79
N ASP A 185 -21.41 -29.73 7.42
CA ASP A 185 -21.02 -30.94 8.13
C ASP A 185 -21.55 -30.92 9.57
N THR A 186 -21.56 -29.75 10.21
CA THR A 186 -21.99 -29.59 11.62
C THR A 186 -23.41 -29.01 11.75
N GLY A 187 -23.93 -28.37 10.70
CA GLY A 187 -25.17 -27.58 10.75
C GLY A 187 -25.02 -26.24 11.47
N GLU A 188 -23.81 -25.87 11.90
CA GLU A 188 -23.55 -24.63 12.63
C GLU A 188 -23.67 -23.40 11.71
N VAL A 189 -24.27 -22.32 12.23
CA VAL A 189 -24.42 -21.05 11.51
C VAL A 189 -23.43 -20.02 12.07
N LEU A 190 -22.47 -19.64 11.24
CA LEU A 190 -21.43 -18.66 11.53
C LEU A 190 -21.86 -17.28 11.04
N GLN A 191 -21.65 -16.26 11.89
CA GLN A 191 -21.76 -14.86 11.51
C GLN A 191 -20.37 -14.35 11.11
N VAL A 192 -20.22 -13.91 9.86
CA VAL A 192 -18.93 -13.50 9.30
C VAL A 192 -19.06 -12.18 8.55
N ALA A 193 -17.91 -11.56 8.27
CA ALA A 193 -17.84 -10.27 7.58
C ALA A 193 -18.79 -9.23 8.22
N LYS A 194 -18.68 -9.08 9.54
CA LYS A 194 -19.47 -8.13 10.33
C LYS A 194 -19.09 -6.71 9.89
N ARG A 195 -20.05 -5.92 9.41
CA ARG A 195 -19.81 -4.58 8.90
C ARG A 195 -20.56 -3.53 9.68
N THR A 196 -19.90 -2.39 9.85
CA THR A 196 -20.49 -1.09 10.12
C THR A 196 -20.70 -0.35 8.80
N CYS A 197 -21.34 0.81 8.86
CA CYS A 197 -21.53 1.69 7.70
C CYS A 197 -20.22 2.20 7.05
N ASN A 198 -19.08 2.08 7.74
CA ASN A 198 -17.77 2.57 7.28
C ASN A 198 -16.74 1.44 7.09
N SER A 199 -17.13 0.17 7.11
CA SER A 199 -16.17 -0.95 7.07
C SER A 199 -15.47 -1.15 5.72
N VAL A 200 -16.01 -0.59 4.64
CA VAL A 200 -15.50 -0.76 3.27
C VAL A 200 -15.44 0.60 2.56
N ARG A 201 -14.54 0.74 1.58
CA ARG A 201 -14.48 1.93 0.73
C ARG A 201 -15.74 2.07 -0.13
N GLN A 202 -16.06 3.30 -0.54
CA GLN A 202 -17.25 3.60 -1.34
C GLN A 202 -17.30 2.89 -2.70
N ASP A 203 -16.15 2.55 -3.27
CA ASP A 203 -16.01 1.82 -4.54
C ASP A 203 -15.95 0.29 -4.37
N ALA A 204 -15.98 -0.21 -3.13
CA ALA A 204 -15.93 -1.64 -2.84
C ALA A 204 -17.24 -2.33 -3.18
N LYS A 205 -17.16 -3.50 -3.82
CA LYS A 205 -18.32 -4.38 -4.08
C LYS A 205 -18.23 -5.59 -3.17
N PHE A 206 -19.11 -5.66 -2.19
CA PHE A 206 -19.17 -6.77 -1.23
C PHE A 206 -20.43 -7.60 -1.43
N ARG A 207 -20.29 -8.93 -1.45
CA ARG A 207 -21.40 -9.89 -1.52
C ARG A 207 -21.17 -11.00 -0.49
N CYS A 208 -22.23 -11.58 0.04
CA CYS A 208 -22.08 -12.71 0.97
C CYS A 208 -21.58 -14.01 0.32
N LEU A 209 -21.59 -14.15 -1.01
CA LEU A 209 -20.85 -15.24 -1.66
C LEU A 209 -19.35 -15.18 -1.38
N ASP A 210 -18.79 -13.98 -1.26
CA ASP A 210 -17.36 -13.78 -1.04
C ASP A 210 -17.01 -13.92 0.46
N ALA A 211 -18.02 -14.04 1.34
CA ALA A 211 -17.85 -14.07 2.80
C ALA A 211 -17.17 -15.35 3.31
N ALA A 212 -17.16 -16.44 2.53
CA ALA A 212 -16.46 -17.67 2.89
C ALA A 212 -14.94 -17.44 3.06
N GLU A 213 -14.38 -16.45 2.36
CA GLU A 213 -12.96 -16.10 2.49
C GLU A 213 -12.61 -15.53 3.87
N PHE A 214 -13.57 -14.94 4.60
CA PHE A 214 -13.36 -14.47 5.98
C PHE A 214 -13.14 -15.61 6.97
N VAL A 215 -13.52 -16.83 6.63
CA VAL A 215 -13.25 -18.05 7.42
C VAL A 215 -12.00 -18.75 6.91
N LYS A 216 -11.90 -18.89 5.58
CA LYS A 216 -10.85 -19.67 4.93
C LYS A 216 -9.48 -18.98 4.99
N PHE A 217 -9.43 -17.67 4.78
CA PHE A 217 -8.16 -16.96 4.67
C PHE A 217 -7.36 -16.92 5.98
N PRO A 218 -7.94 -16.62 7.16
CA PRO A 218 -7.22 -16.75 8.44
C PRO A 218 -6.74 -18.17 8.71
N THR A 219 -7.56 -19.17 8.35
CA THR A 219 -7.22 -20.60 8.54
C THR A 219 -6.00 -20.98 7.69
N ARG A 220 -6.01 -20.64 6.40
CA ARG A 220 -4.88 -20.86 5.48
C ARG A 220 -3.63 -20.11 5.94
N ALA A 221 -3.77 -18.87 6.41
CA ALA A 221 -2.64 -18.11 6.95
C ALA A 221 -2.02 -18.79 8.19
N ASN A 222 -2.86 -19.35 9.07
CA ASN A 222 -2.40 -20.11 10.23
C ASN A 222 -1.73 -21.43 9.82
N GLU A 223 -2.20 -22.12 8.78
CA GLU A 223 -1.53 -23.31 8.23
C GLU A 223 -0.15 -22.97 7.67
N VAL A 224 -0.04 -21.86 6.93
CA VAL A 224 1.23 -21.33 6.43
C VAL A 224 2.17 -21.03 7.59
N ALA A 225 1.69 -20.33 8.62
CA ALA A 225 2.48 -20.04 9.81
C ALA A 225 2.96 -21.32 10.52
N LYS A 226 2.10 -22.33 10.66
CA LYS A 226 2.46 -23.63 11.25
C LYS A 226 3.55 -24.34 10.45
N LYS A 227 3.44 -24.36 9.12
CA LYS A 227 4.47 -24.95 8.23
C LYS A 227 5.81 -24.23 8.37
N ALA A 228 5.79 -22.90 8.43
CA ALA A 228 7.00 -22.09 8.60
C ALA A 228 7.61 -22.18 10.02
N SER A 229 6.84 -22.64 11.02
CA SER A 229 7.30 -22.81 12.40
C SER A 229 8.02 -24.14 12.63
N ILE A 230 8.06 -25.03 11.64
CA ILE A 230 8.75 -26.31 11.74
C ILE A 230 10.26 -26.07 11.84
N PRO A 231 10.97 -26.69 12.80
CA PRO A 231 12.43 -26.56 12.90
C PRO A 231 13.13 -26.88 11.59
N GLY A 232 14.06 -26.03 11.18
CA GLY A 232 14.80 -26.16 9.92
C GLY A 232 14.14 -25.48 8.72
N PHE A 233 12.94 -24.91 8.87
CA PHE A 233 12.39 -24.01 7.85
C PHE A 233 13.25 -22.74 7.73
N SER A 234 13.62 -22.38 6.51
CA SER A 234 14.34 -21.14 6.21
C SER A 234 13.81 -20.49 4.96
N LEU A 235 13.93 -19.16 4.91
CA LEU A 235 13.65 -18.39 3.71
C LEU A 235 14.70 -18.69 2.62
N PRO A 236 14.39 -18.44 1.34
CA PRO A 236 15.35 -18.58 0.26
C PRO A 236 16.64 -17.80 0.53
N HIS A 237 17.78 -18.45 0.28
CA HIS A 237 19.12 -17.88 0.44
C HIS A 237 19.50 -17.46 1.87
N VAL A 238 18.70 -17.82 2.87
CA VAL A 238 19.03 -17.62 4.29
C VAL A 238 19.58 -18.90 4.86
N VAL A 239 20.71 -18.82 5.57
CA VAL A 239 21.27 -19.98 6.26
C VAL A 239 20.44 -20.24 7.54
N PRO A 240 19.89 -21.45 7.73
CA PRO A 240 19.15 -21.76 8.95
C PRO A 240 20.05 -21.63 10.19
N LEU A 241 19.55 -20.96 11.23
CA LEU A 241 20.18 -20.94 12.54
C LEU A 241 19.92 -22.30 13.22
N VAL A 242 20.93 -23.17 13.22
CA VAL A 242 20.89 -24.47 13.89
C VAL A 242 21.91 -24.45 15.03
N GLU A 243 21.42 -24.59 16.26
CA GLU A 243 22.25 -24.64 17.47
C GLU A 243 23.33 -25.73 17.33
N GLY A 244 24.60 -25.36 17.49
CA GLY A 244 25.75 -26.27 17.43
C GLY A 244 26.29 -26.60 16.03
N VAL A 245 25.63 -26.14 14.95
CA VAL A 245 26.11 -26.35 13.55
C VAL A 245 26.59 -25.04 12.94
N ASN A 246 25.77 -24.00 13.03
CA ASN A 246 26.13 -22.65 12.60
C ASN A 246 26.17 -21.79 13.87
N ASN A 247 27.36 -21.68 14.47
CA ASN A 247 27.57 -20.77 15.59
C ASN A 247 27.17 -19.34 15.16
N ASN A 248 26.85 -18.49 16.14
CA ASN A 248 26.51 -17.05 16.03
C ASN A 248 27.50 -16.15 15.22
N MET A 249 28.45 -16.74 14.48
CA MET A 249 29.41 -16.09 13.60
C MET A 249 28.91 -15.77 12.19
N SER A 250 27.79 -16.34 11.72
CA SER A 250 27.07 -15.66 10.64
C SER A 250 26.30 -14.50 11.27
N GLY A 251 26.98 -13.36 11.42
CA GLY A 251 26.38 -12.13 11.92
C GLY A 251 25.18 -11.66 11.09
N GLY A 252 24.84 -12.32 9.99
CA GLY A 252 23.90 -11.83 9.00
C GLY A 252 24.59 -10.82 8.11
N GLN A 253 24.63 -11.09 6.80
CA GLN A 253 25.09 -10.08 5.86
C GLN A 253 24.08 -8.94 5.84
N ASP A 254 24.47 -7.81 6.44
CA ASP A 254 23.73 -6.56 6.37
C ASP A 254 23.79 -6.02 4.96
N GLY A 255 22.68 -5.47 4.49
CA GLY A 255 22.68 -4.79 3.21
C GLY A 255 21.39 -4.05 2.93
N ILE A 256 21.38 -3.41 1.76
CA ILE A 256 20.29 -2.57 1.30
C ILE A 256 19.61 -3.26 0.14
N VAL A 257 18.28 -3.35 0.17
CA VAL A 257 17.46 -3.85 -0.94
C VAL A 257 16.68 -2.69 -1.54
N ILE A 258 16.77 -2.51 -2.86
CA ILE A 258 16.03 -1.49 -3.60
C ILE A 258 15.33 -2.15 -4.79
N VAL A 259 14.03 -1.90 -4.94
CA VAL A 259 13.28 -2.30 -6.14
C VAL A 259 13.25 -1.15 -7.13
N VAL A 260 13.68 -1.41 -8.36
CA VAL A 260 13.82 -0.40 -9.41
C VAL A 260 12.89 -0.70 -10.59
N TYR A 261 12.19 0.34 -11.04
CA TYR A 261 11.34 0.33 -12.24
C TYR A 261 11.63 1.58 -13.11
N PRO A 262 11.19 1.65 -14.38
CA PRO A 262 11.77 2.57 -15.36
C PRO A 262 11.70 4.06 -14.96
N ARG A 263 10.62 4.48 -14.30
CA ARG A 263 10.44 5.87 -13.87
C ARG A 263 11.36 6.28 -12.71
N LEU A 264 11.84 5.33 -11.92
CA LEU A 264 12.70 5.60 -10.76
C LEU A 264 14.19 5.31 -11.02
N LEU A 265 14.59 5.00 -12.26
CA LEU A 265 16.00 4.71 -12.58
C LEU A 265 16.94 5.87 -12.24
N ALA A 266 16.54 7.10 -12.59
CA ALA A 266 17.32 8.29 -12.27
C ALA A 266 17.43 8.52 -10.76
N SER A 267 16.34 8.25 -10.02
CA SER A 267 16.31 8.35 -8.57
C SER A 267 17.21 7.29 -7.92
N ALA A 268 17.08 6.02 -8.33
CA ALA A 268 17.93 4.93 -7.87
C ALA A 268 19.42 5.23 -8.12
N TYR A 269 19.75 5.80 -9.29
CA TYR A 269 21.12 6.21 -9.60
C TYR A 269 21.63 7.27 -8.62
N ALA A 270 20.82 8.30 -8.34
CA ALA A 270 21.15 9.33 -7.35
C ALA A 270 21.30 8.75 -5.94
N THR A 271 20.39 7.86 -5.52
CA THR A 271 20.45 7.17 -4.22
C THR A 271 21.73 6.35 -4.07
N VAL A 272 22.09 5.55 -5.08
CA VAL A 272 23.30 4.72 -5.06
C VAL A 272 24.56 5.59 -5.00
N ARG A 273 24.62 6.70 -5.76
CA ARG A 273 25.74 7.65 -5.69
C ARG A 273 25.82 8.34 -4.33
N ALA A 274 24.71 8.78 -3.76
CA ALA A 274 24.68 9.38 -2.43
C ALA A 274 25.22 8.41 -1.38
N LEU A 275 24.76 7.15 -1.39
CA LEU A 275 25.25 6.11 -0.50
C LEU A 275 26.76 5.87 -0.64
N ARG A 276 27.26 5.74 -1.88
CA ARG A 276 28.65 5.33 -2.13
C ARG A 276 29.65 6.48 -2.07
N GLU A 277 29.37 7.57 -2.78
CA GLU A 277 30.33 8.67 -2.98
C GLU A 277 30.20 9.76 -1.92
N VAL A 278 28.98 10.06 -1.45
CA VAL A 278 28.74 11.15 -0.47
C VAL A 278 28.85 10.63 0.96
N LEU A 279 28.20 9.51 1.25
CA LEU A 279 28.10 8.95 2.60
C LEU A 279 29.19 7.93 2.93
N GLY A 280 29.90 7.41 1.92
CA GLY A 280 30.92 6.38 2.10
C GLY A 280 30.38 5.04 2.61
N CYS A 281 29.07 4.79 2.48
CA CYS A 281 28.43 3.57 2.92
C CYS A 281 28.97 2.35 2.16
N ARG A 282 29.36 1.30 2.90
CA ARG A 282 29.94 0.07 2.32
C ARG A 282 29.01 -1.14 2.35
N LEU A 283 27.79 -0.99 2.86
CA LEU A 283 26.81 -2.06 2.84
C LEU A 283 26.56 -2.56 1.41
N PRO A 284 26.53 -3.88 1.16
CA PRO A 284 26.11 -4.42 -0.13
C PRO A 284 24.71 -3.93 -0.50
N ILE A 285 24.50 -3.64 -1.78
CA ILE A 285 23.21 -3.19 -2.32
C ILE A 285 22.70 -4.24 -3.31
N GLU A 286 21.48 -4.71 -3.10
CA GLU A 286 20.73 -5.52 -4.05
C GLU A 286 19.72 -4.66 -4.81
N LEU A 287 19.91 -4.52 -6.11
CA LEU A 287 18.96 -3.88 -7.02
C LEU A 287 18.07 -4.93 -7.67
N TRP A 288 16.80 -4.95 -7.29
CA TRP A 288 15.81 -5.88 -7.81
C TRP A 288 14.97 -5.19 -8.89
N TYR A 289 14.77 -5.85 -10.03
CA TYR A 289 13.98 -5.29 -11.12
C TYR A 289 13.16 -6.34 -11.85
N ARG A 290 12.08 -5.88 -12.47
CA ARG A 290 11.20 -6.69 -13.33
C ARG A 290 11.63 -6.58 -14.79
N PRO A 291 12.11 -7.67 -15.43
CA PRO A 291 12.58 -7.59 -16.82
C PRO A 291 11.50 -7.16 -17.81
N ASP A 292 10.26 -7.55 -17.58
CA ASP A 292 9.09 -7.19 -18.38
C ASP A 292 8.78 -5.69 -18.34
N GLU A 293 8.90 -5.04 -17.18
CA GLU A 293 8.71 -3.59 -17.04
C GLU A 293 9.87 -2.80 -17.67
N MET A 294 11.09 -3.37 -17.65
CA MET A 294 12.29 -2.75 -18.22
C MET A 294 12.31 -2.68 -19.75
N LYS A 295 11.54 -3.52 -20.45
CA LYS A 295 11.56 -3.63 -21.93
C LYS A 295 11.17 -2.33 -22.64
N SER A 296 10.37 -1.49 -21.99
CA SER A 296 9.89 -0.22 -22.53
C SER A 296 11.01 0.80 -22.78
N ILE A 297 12.15 0.66 -22.08
CA ILE A 297 13.30 1.55 -22.21
C ILE A 297 14.53 0.68 -22.53
N ARG A 298 15.02 0.78 -23.76
CA ARG A 298 16.20 0.03 -24.22
C ARG A 298 17.42 0.43 -23.37
N LYS A 299 18.19 -0.56 -22.88
CA LYS A 299 19.41 -0.33 -22.06
C LYS A 299 19.16 0.54 -20.81
N SER A 300 17.95 0.43 -20.25
CA SER A 300 17.52 1.23 -19.10
C SER A 300 18.39 1.08 -17.86
N LEU A 301 18.94 -0.11 -17.63
CA LEU A 301 19.82 -0.39 -16.49
C LEU A 301 21.29 -0.01 -16.71
N THR A 302 21.72 0.24 -17.95
CA THR A 302 23.14 0.46 -18.28
C THR A 302 23.80 1.58 -17.46
N PRO A 303 23.16 2.73 -17.19
CA PRO A 303 23.75 3.74 -16.31
C PRO A 303 24.04 3.22 -14.88
N LEU A 304 23.11 2.42 -14.32
CA LEU A 304 23.28 1.80 -13.01
C LEU A 304 24.34 0.69 -13.03
N GLU A 305 24.38 -0.13 -14.10
CA GLU A 305 25.39 -1.18 -14.28
C GLU A 305 26.79 -0.57 -14.37
N ASN A 306 26.97 0.52 -15.12
CA ASN A 306 28.23 1.24 -15.23
C ASN A 306 28.65 1.85 -13.88
N LEU A 307 27.71 2.46 -13.15
CA LEU A 307 27.98 2.97 -11.81
C LEU A 307 28.42 1.85 -10.87
N ALA A 308 27.69 0.72 -10.88
CA ALA A 308 27.98 -0.44 -10.06
C ALA A 308 29.38 -1.02 -10.33
N ALA A 309 29.82 -1.02 -11.60
CA ALA A 309 31.17 -1.45 -11.97
C ALA A 309 32.27 -0.53 -11.40
N ILE A 310 31.98 0.75 -11.21
CA ILE A 310 32.93 1.74 -10.66
C ILE A 310 32.97 1.69 -9.14
N VAL A 311 31.81 1.72 -8.48
CA VAL A 311 31.72 1.88 -7.01
C VAL A 311 31.70 0.55 -6.25
N GLY A 312 31.36 -0.55 -6.93
CA GLY A 312 31.33 -1.89 -6.36
C GLY A 312 30.22 -2.14 -5.32
N GLY A 313 30.14 -3.39 -4.86
CA GLY A 313 29.21 -3.82 -3.80
C GLY A 313 27.74 -3.69 -4.19
N ILE A 314 27.41 -3.79 -5.48
CA ILE A 314 26.04 -3.72 -6.01
C ILE A 314 25.78 -4.95 -6.87
N THR A 315 24.68 -5.65 -6.60
CA THR A 315 24.23 -6.82 -7.36
C THR A 315 22.84 -6.58 -7.96
N PHE A 316 22.57 -7.18 -9.11
CA PHE A 316 21.33 -7.02 -9.84
C PHE A 316 20.54 -8.32 -9.89
N HIS A 317 19.29 -8.29 -9.46
CA HIS A 317 18.43 -9.46 -9.34
C HIS A 317 17.12 -9.30 -10.11
N LYS A 318 16.71 -10.36 -10.79
CA LYS A 318 15.48 -10.36 -11.59
C LYS A 318 14.31 -10.83 -10.74
N ILE A 319 13.25 -10.04 -10.72
CA ILE A 319 11.95 -10.44 -10.18
C ILE A 319 11.23 -11.28 -11.24
N ASN A 320 11.32 -12.59 -11.09
CA ASN A 320 10.69 -13.56 -12.01
C ASN A 320 9.29 -13.98 -11.54
N GLY A 321 8.85 -13.53 -10.37
CA GLY A 321 7.54 -13.84 -9.83
C GLY A 321 6.43 -13.22 -10.69
N VAL A 322 5.61 -14.03 -11.33
CA VAL A 322 4.52 -13.58 -12.23
C VAL A 322 3.42 -12.78 -11.51
N ARG A 323 3.45 -12.71 -10.18
CA ARG A 323 2.49 -11.91 -9.39
C ARG A 323 3.18 -10.81 -8.57
N ALA A 324 4.49 -10.70 -8.66
CA ALA A 324 5.29 -9.72 -7.93
C ALA A 324 5.32 -8.36 -8.65
N PHE A 325 4.15 -7.75 -8.83
CA PHE A 325 3.98 -6.45 -9.46
C PHE A 325 3.60 -5.39 -8.40
N SER A 326 3.88 -4.12 -8.69
CA SER A 326 3.58 -3.02 -7.77
C SER A 326 4.16 -3.29 -6.37
N TYR A 327 3.37 -3.19 -5.30
CA TYR A 327 3.79 -3.49 -3.93
C TYR A 327 4.30 -4.94 -3.75
N GLY A 328 3.79 -5.91 -4.51
CA GLY A 328 4.24 -7.30 -4.44
C GLY A 328 5.70 -7.49 -4.88
N ALA A 329 6.25 -6.55 -5.65
CA ALA A 329 7.67 -6.56 -6.02
C ALA A 329 8.58 -6.34 -4.80
N LYS A 330 8.15 -5.47 -3.86
CA LYS A 330 8.87 -5.21 -2.60
C LYS A 330 8.93 -6.46 -1.73
N VAL A 331 7.77 -7.08 -1.52
CA VAL A 331 7.64 -8.33 -0.75
C VAL A 331 8.49 -9.43 -1.38
N PHE A 332 8.45 -9.57 -2.71
CA PHE A 332 9.26 -10.56 -3.42
C PHE A 332 10.76 -10.32 -3.23
N ALA A 333 11.23 -9.08 -3.38
CA ALA A 333 12.64 -8.73 -3.25
C ALA A 333 13.17 -9.01 -1.83
N ILE A 334 12.43 -8.60 -0.80
CA ILE A 334 12.80 -8.88 0.59
C ILE A 334 12.78 -10.39 0.87
N TYR A 335 11.76 -11.10 0.39
CA TYR A 335 11.60 -12.54 0.62
C TYR A 335 12.70 -13.37 -0.07
N HIS A 336 13.16 -12.98 -1.26
CA HIS A 336 14.15 -13.71 -2.06
C HIS A 336 15.57 -13.11 -2.02
N SER A 337 15.82 -12.12 -1.16
CA SER A 337 17.14 -11.51 -1.02
C SER A 337 18.22 -12.52 -0.63
N PHE A 338 19.49 -12.27 -0.98
CA PHE A 338 20.64 -13.03 -0.49
C PHE A 338 21.19 -12.45 0.82
N LEU A 339 20.67 -11.30 1.25
CA LEU A 339 21.03 -10.63 2.50
C LEU A 339 20.15 -11.13 3.65
N GLU A 340 20.75 -11.40 4.81
CA GLU A 340 20.00 -11.92 5.97
C GLU A 340 19.36 -10.79 6.79
N ARG A 341 20.02 -9.63 6.87
CA ARG A 341 19.54 -8.43 7.56
C ARG A 341 19.43 -7.29 6.55
N ILE A 342 18.23 -6.78 6.36
CA ILE A 342 17.91 -5.91 5.23
C ILE A 342 17.42 -4.56 5.73
N LEU A 343 18.00 -3.50 5.18
CA LEU A 343 17.36 -2.20 5.05
C LEU A 343 16.70 -2.13 3.67
N PHE A 344 15.37 -2.22 3.62
CA PHE A 344 14.66 -1.97 2.38
C PHE A 344 14.49 -0.46 2.19
N LEU A 345 14.73 0.04 0.98
CA LEU A 345 14.47 1.42 0.59
C LEU A 345 13.75 1.43 -0.76
N ASP A 346 12.69 2.24 -0.85
CA ASP A 346 12.16 2.62 -2.16
C ASP A 346 13.23 3.37 -2.95
N ALA A 347 13.18 3.27 -4.28
CA ALA A 347 14.18 3.87 -5.15
C ALA A 347 14.19 5.42 -5.11
N ASP A 348 13.21 6.03 -4.46
CA ASP A 348 13.10 7.46 -4.18
C ASP A 348 13.33 7.83 -2.70
N ASN A 349 13.83 6.89 -1.87
CA ASN A 349 14.30 7.19 -0.53
C ASN A 349 15.83 7.32 -0.51
N VAL A 350 16.31 8.55 -0.35
CA VAL A 350 17.75 8.88 -0.31
C VAL A 350 18.20 9.11 1.13
N PRO A 351 19.12 8.30 1.68
CA PRO A 351 19.68 8.54 3.00
C PRO A 351 20.50 9.84 3.06
N ILE A 352 20.43 10.54 4.19
CA ILE A 352 21.22 11.77 4.46
C ILE A 352 22.43 11.52 5.37
N ARG A 353 22.59 10.28 5.85
CA ARG A 353 23.68 9.78 6.68
C ARG A 353 23.90 8.30 6.33
N ASP A 354 25.12 7.79 6.49
CA ASP A 354 25.40 6.35 6.35
C ASP A 354 24.43 5.53 7.24
N PRO A 355 23.59 4.66 6.65
CA PRO A 355 22.55 3.93 7.39
C PRO A 355 23.09 2.71 8.15
N SER A 356 24.38 2.39 8.08
CA SER A 356 24.96 1.19 8.70
C SER A 356 24.67 1.07 10.20
N PHE A 357 24.60 2.20 10.92
CA PHE A 357 24.28 2.22 12.35
C PHE A 357 22.89 1.67 12.70
N LEU A 358 21.96 1.61 11.74
CA LEU A 358 20.60 1.12 11.99
C LEU A 358 20.61 -0.36 12.41
N PHE A 359 21.54 -1.16 11.88
CA PHE A 359 21.70 -2.57 12.23
C PHE A 359 22.26 -2.81 13.64
N GLU A 360 22.75 -1.75 14.29
CA GLU A 360 23.27 -1.76 15.66
C GLU A 360 22.37 -0.97 16.61
N SER A 361 21.25 -0.43 16.12
CA SER A 361 20.30 0.29 16.96
C SER A 361 19.74 -0.64 18.05
N PRO A 362 19.52 -0.14 19.29
CA PRO A 362 18.95 -0.94 20.37
C PRO A 362 17.64 -1.62 19.97
N GLU A 363 16.79 -0.91 19.23
CA GLU A 363 15.50 -1.40 18.78
C GLU A 363 15.66 -2.57 17.81
N PHE A 364 16.58 -2.48 16.85
CA PHE A 364 16.83 -3.58 15.93
C PHE A 364 17.52 -4.77 16.60
N ILE A 365 18.44 -4.53 17.54
CA ILE A 365 19.07 -5.62 18.31
C ILE A 365 18.00 -6.37 19.12
N GLU A 366 17.12 -5.63 19.79
CA GLU A 366 16.05 -6.19 20.63
C GLU A 366 15.04 -6.98 19.78
N THR A 367 14.45 -6.36 18.76
CA THR A 367 13.32 -6.94 18.04
C THR A 367 13.73 -7.70 16.77
N GLY A 368 14.83 -7.31 16.14
CA GLY A 368 15.22 -7.75 14.80
C GLY A 368 14.40 -7.11 13.68
N ALA A 369 13.55 -6.12 13.97
CA ALA A 369 12.80 -5.40 12.94
C ALA A 369 12.41 -3.97 13.38
N VAL A 370 12.62 -2.99 12.51
CA VAL A 370 12.29 -1.58 12.73
C VAL A 370 11.42 -1.08 11.60
N PHE A 371 10.31 -0.44 11.97
CA PHE A 371 9.34 0.14 11.05
C PHE A 371 9.13 1.60 11.41
N TRP A 372 9.05 2.45 10.39
CA TRP A 372 8.82 3.88 10.57
C TRP A 372 7.32 4.16 10.63
N PRO A 373 6.85 4.95 11.61
CA PRO A 373 5.48 5.41 11.62
C PRO A 373 5.23 6.34 10.43
N ASP A 374 4.14 6.08 9.73
CA ASP A 374 3.61 6.94 8.67
C ASP A 374 2.82 8.11 9.29
N PHE A 375 2.47 9.08 8.46
CA PHE A 375 1.59 10.18 8.79
C PHE A 375 0.18 9.71 9.21
N TRP A 376 -0.28 8.58 8.67
CA TRP A 376 -1.64 8.09 8.83
C TRP A 376 -1.88 7.40 10.18
N HIS A 377 -3.02 7.71 10.79
CA HIS A 377 -3.51 7.09 12.02
C HIS A 377 -4.92 6.53 11.76
N PRO A 378 -5.37 5.46 12.42
CA PRO A 378 -6.72 4.90 12.30
C PRO A 378 -7.86 5.93 12.40
N GLY A 379 -7.66 7.01 13.16
CA GLY A 379 -8.63 8.10 13.27
C GLY A 379 -8.74 9.01 12.03
N ASN A 380 -7.72 9.00 11.15
CA ASN A 380 -7.61 9.85 9.96
C ASN A 380 -6.85 9.10 8.84
N THR A 381 -7.33 7.94 8.40
CA THR A 381 -6.69 7.13 7.34
C THR A 381 -7.44 7.24 6.01
N ILE A 382 -6.69 7.33 4.90
CA ILE A 382 -7.24 7.23 3.53
C ILE A 382 -7.20 5.80 2.98
N PHE A 383 -6.67 4.84 3.76
CA PHE A 383 -6.42 3.46 3.33
C PHE A 383 -7.43 2.45 3.87
N ASN A 384 -8.47 2.93 4.58
CA ASN A 384 -9.47 2.07 5.22
C ASN A 384 -8.83 1.13 6.27
N ILE A 385 -7.81 1.59 7.00
CA ILE A 385 -7.12 0.86 8.07
C ILE A 385 -7.51 1.48 9.42
N HIS A 386 -8.79 1.36 9.78
CA HIS A 386 -9.34 1.81 11.06
C HIS A 386 -10.05 0.65 11.77
N ARG A 387 -10.46 0.86 13.02
CA ARG A 387 -11.04 -0.19 13.89
C ARG A 387 -12.16 -1.01 13.23
N GLN A 388 -13.01 -0.35 12.44
CA GLN A 388 -14.18 -0.97 11.82
C GLN A 388 -13.89 -1.60 10.45
N SER A 389 -12.65 -1.53 9.97
CA SER A 389 -12.25 -2.12 8.68
C SER A 389 -12.42 -3.64 8.69
N LEU A 390 -12.89 -4.19 7.58
CA LEU A 390 -13.00 -5.63 7.39
C LEU A 390 -11.62 -6.33 7.32
N VAL A 391 -10.52 -5.58 7.22
CA VAL A 391 -9.16 -6.10 7.04
C VAL A 391 -8.75 -6.97 8.22
N TRP A 392 -9.11 -6.55 9.43
CA TRP A 392 -8.83 -7.27 10.67
C TRP A 392 -9.49 -8.64 10.70
N GLN A 393 -10.70 -8.75 10.15
CA GLN A 393 -11.48 -10.00 10.16
C GLN A 393 -10.89 -11.03 9.20
N PHE A 394 -10.62 -10.66 7.94
CA PHE A 394 -10.07 -11.64 7.00
C PHE A 394 -8.59 -11.95 7.26
N LEU A 395 -7.82 -11.04 7.88
CA LEU A 395 -6.47 -11.36 8.35
C LEU A 395 -6.48 -12.21 9.62
N GLY A 396 -7.57 -12.20 10.39
CA GLY A 396 -7.65 -12.88 11.68
C GLY A 396 -6.65 -12.31 12.68
N ILE A 397 -6.51 -10.99 12.70
CA ILE A 397 -5.65 -10.26 13.65
C ILE A 397 -6.46 -9.17 14.35
N PRO A 398 -6.22 -8.91 15.64
CA PRO A 398 -6.92 -7.86 16.35
C PRO A 398 -6.52 -6.47 15.82
N PHE A 399 -7.44 -5.52 15.90
CA PHE A 399 -7.14 -4.11 15.63
C PHE A 399 -6.07 -3.59 16.60
N ALA A 400 -5.09 -2.86 16.05
CA ALA A 400 -4.10 -2.13 16.82
C ALA A 400 -4.26 -0.63 16.56
N ASP A 401 -4.43 0.15 17.64
CA ASP A 401 -4.49 1.61 17.58
C ASP A 401 -3.07 2.18 17.56
N MET A 402 -2.52 2.30 16.36
CA MET A 402 -1.15 2.76 16.13
C MET A 402 -1.08 3.49 14.79
N PHE A 403 -0.04 4.30 14.62
CA PHE A 403 0.28 4.85 13.30
C PHE A 403 0.48 3.71 12.31
N GLU A 404 0.00 3.92 11.09
CA GLU A 404 0.33 3.06 9.97
C GLU A 404 1.84 3.09 9.72
N GLN A 405 2.35 2.16 8.91
CA GLN A 405 3.78 2.06 8.65
C GLN A 405 4.14 2.65 7.29
N GLU A 406 5.28 3.34 7.23
CA GLU A 406 5.88 3.70 5.97
C GLU A 406 6.42 2.44 5.28
N SER A 407 5.89 2.16 4.10
CA SER A 407 6.25 1.02 3.25
C SER A 407 7.49 1.27 2.40
N GLY A 408 7.94 2.53 2.32
CA GLY A 408 9.14 2.91 1.58
C GLY A 408 10.43 2.52 2.28
N GLN A 409 10.40 2.30 3.59
CA GLN A 409 11.59 1.96 4.36
C GLN A 409 11.28 1.06 5.55
N LEU A 410 12.05 -0.02 5.68
CA LEU A 410 11.98 -0.91 6.84
C LEU A 410 13.32 -1.60 7.06
N LEU A 411 13.54 -2.03 8.28
CA LEU A 411 14.70 -2.82 8.69
C LEU A 411 14.23 -4.18 9.19
N ILE A 412 14.81 -5.29 8.73
CA ILE A 412 14.37 -6.63 9.11
C ILE A 412 15.52 -7.66 9.12
N ASP A 413 15.63 -8.43 10.19
CA ASP A 413 16.39 -9.68 10.27
C ASP A 413 15.49 -10.83 9.82
N ARG A 414 15.72 -11.31 8.60
CA ARG A 414 14.92 -12.37 7.96
C ARG A 414 15.05 -13.71 8.68
N ARG A 415 16.14 -13.97 9.39
CA ARG A 415 16.36 -15.22 10.14
C ARG A 415 15.44 -15.30 11.35
N ARG A 416 15.21 -14.16 12.01
CA ARG A 416 14.34 -14.04 13.18
C ARG A 416 12.85 -13.97 12.81
N HIS A 417 12.54 -13.61 11.57
CA HIS A 417 11.18 -13.33 11.10
C HIS A 417 10.72 -14.27 9.97
N THR A 418 11.19 -15.52 9.93
CA THR A 418 10.81 -16.50 8.89
C THR A 418 9.30 -16.74 8.82
N VAL A 419 8.65 -16.93 9.97
CA VAL A 419 7.20 -17.18 10.04
C VAL A 419 6.38 -15.96 9.57
N PRO A 420 6.57 -14.74 10.10
CA PRO A 420 5.90 -13.56 9.57
C PRO A 420 6.15 -13.33 8.08
N MET A 421 7.39 -13.55 7.59
CA MET A 421 7.72 -13.38 6.17
C MET A 421 7.02 -14.38 5.27
N GLU A 422 6.83 -15.62 5.71
CA GLU A 422 6.07 -16.62 4.96
C GLU A 422 4.58 -16.26 4.90
N VAL A 423 4.00 -15.83 6.02
CA VAL A 423 2.60 -15.37 6.08
C VAL A 423 2.39 -14.14 5.22
N LEU A 424 3.35 -13.20 5.22
CA LEU A 424 3.35 -12.02 4.37
C LEU A 424 3.41 -12.39 2.89
N SER A 425 4.29 -13.32 2.51
CA SER A 425 4.35 -13.85 1.15
C SER A 425 3.02 -14.46 0.73
N PHE A 426 2.38 -15.22 1.63
CA PHE A 426 1.02 -15.72 1.42
C PHE A 426 0.02 -14.57 1.20
N TYR A 427 0.00 -13.53 2.04
CA TYR A 427 -0.91 -12.39 1.87
C TYR A 427 -0.71 -11.66 0.55
N ALA A 428 0.54 -11.39 0.17
CA ALA A 428 0.87 -10.67 -1.05
C ALA A 428 0.52 -11.44 -2.33
N PHE A 429 0.59 -12.78 -2.27
CA PHE A 429 0.45 -13.64 -3.45
C PHE A 429 -0.75 -14.59 -3.39
N HIS A 430 -1.63 -14.51 -2.39
CA HIS A 430 -2.85 -15.33 -2.35
C HIS A 430 -3.82 -14.95 -3.47
N ARG A 431 -4.59 -15.94 -3.94
CA ARG A 431 -5.71 -15.72 -4.85
C ARG A 431 -6.98 -16.40 -4.32
N PRO A 432 -8.13 -15.70 -4.35
CA PRO A 432 -8.33 -14.31 -4.80
C PRO A 432 -7.58 -13.29 -3.92
N ASN A 433 -7.14 -12.15 -4.49
CA ASN A 433 -6.49 -11.11 -3.71
C ASN A 433 -7.55 -10.35 -2.92
N LEU A 434 -7.65 -10.61 -1.61
CA LEU A 434 -8.68 -10.04 -0.77
C LEU A 434 -8.52 -8.53 -0.57
N PHE A 435 -7.28 -8.02 -0.59
CA PHE A 435 -7.00 -6.59 -0.50
C PHE A 435 -7.53 -5.85 -1.74
N ASP A 436 -7.27 -6.38 -2.93
CA ASP A 436 -7.76 -5.78 -4.19
C ASP A 436 -9.28 -5.97 -4.36
N ASN A 437 -9.80 -7.14 -3.99
CA ASN A 437 -11.20 -7.51 -4.16
C ASN A 437 -12.13 -6.70 -3.24
N PHE A 438 -11.75 -6.56 -1.97
CA PHE A 438 -12.53 -5.79 -1.01
C PHE A 438 -12.10 -4.31 -0.95
N LYS A 439 -11.15 -3.89 -1.81
CA LYS A 439 -10.57 -2.54 -1.82
C LYS A 439 -10.07 -2.12 -0.43
N GLN A 440 -9.40 -3.04 0.27
CA GLN A 440 -8.91 -2.82 1.62
C GLN A 440 -7.41 -2.63 1.60
N ALA A 441 -6.97 -1.43 1.99
CA ALA A 441 -5.58 -1.01 2.01
C ALA A 441 -4.80 -1.17 0.68
N HIS A 442 -3.61 -0.57 0.63
CA HIS A 442 -2.59 -1.02 -0.30
C HIS A 442 -1.81 -2.15 0.38
N GLY A 443 -1.56 -3.24 -0.37
CA GLY A 443 -1.13 -4.51 0.21
C GLY A 443 0.21 -4.46 0.95
N ASP A 444 1.03 -3.42 0.81
CA ASP A 444 2.22 -3.17 1.63
C ASP A 444 1.94 -2.50 2.98
N LYS A 445 0.92 -1.62 3.08
CA LYS A 445 0.61 -0.85 4.29
C LYS A 445 0.17 -1.71 5.49
N VAL A 446 -0.58 -2.78 5.25
CA VAL A 446 -1.11 -3.66 6.33
C VAL A 446 -0.19 -4.85 6.61
N SER A 447 0.54 -5.25 5.58
CA SER A 447 1.29 -6.50 5.50
C SER A 447 2.48 -6.58 6.47
N PHE A 448 3.24 -5.50 6.61
CA PHE A 448 4.40 -5.44 7.49
C PHE A 448 4.05 -5.26 8.98
N ALA A 449 2.79 -4.90 9.28
CA ALA A 449 2.28 -4.67 10.63
C ALA A 449 1.71 -5.92 11.33
N SER A 450 1.53 -7.02 10.61
CA SER A 450 0.79 -8.17 11.12
C SER A 450 1.69 -9.22 11.79
N ARG A 451 1.48 -9.40 13.11
CA ARG A 451 2.06 -10.41 14.02
C ARG A 451 3.58 -10.32 14.28
N GLY A 452 3.93 -9.90 15.49
CA GLY A 452 5.28 -10.04 16.07
C GLY A 452 6.21 -8.85 15.85
N CYS A 453 5.86 -7.96 14.93
CA CYS A 453 6.64 -6.79 14.58
C CYS A 453 5.95 -5.52 15.09
N ILE A 454 6.33 -5.04 16.28
CA ILE A 454 6.40 -3.63 16.72
C ILE A 454 6.07 -3.45 18.20
N LYS A 455 7.00 -2.76 18.89
CA LYS A 455 6.71 -1.59 19.73
C LYS A 455 7.92 -0.65 19.69
N MET A 456 7.74 0.58 19.21
CA MET A 456 8.53 1.73 19.68
C MET A 456 7.59 2.61 20.50
N PRO A 457 7.90 2.94 21.76
CA PRO A 457 7.34 4.12 22.42
C PRO A 457 8.06 5.37 21.90
N ARG A 458 7.32 6.45 21.66
CA ARG A 458 7.91 7.78 21.39
C ARG A 458 8.78 8.20 22.58
N SER A 459 9.95 8.76 22.31
CA SER A 459 10.51 9.79 23.18
C SER A 459 9.65 11.04 23.04
N THR A 460 8.83 11.34 24.05
CA THR A 460 8.24 12.68 24.24
C THR A 460 9.19 13.54 25.04
#